data_AF-A0A094H869-F1
#
_entry.id   AF-A0A094H869-F1
#
_cell.length_a   1.000
_cell.length_b   1.000
_cell.length_c   1.000
_cell.angle_alpha   90.00
_cell.angle_beta   90.00
_cell.angle_gamma   90.00
#
_symmetry.space_group_name_H-M   'P 1'
#
loop_
_entity.id
_entity.type
_entity.pdbx_description
1 polymer ?
#
loop_
_entity_poly.entity_id
_entity_poly.type
_entity_poly.pdbx_seq_one_letter_code
_entity_poly.pdbx_strand_id
1 'polypeptide(L)'
;MSTSVNNRHSSCSSSHILEQAANLNARYSEAIDIIYSTTNFDFDTRQLLYDFPSLVLPQRFALISAIEMLWEFIGLGLSPIDTKQTQLYQDMWSMLAAMPNLRHLKIAVAAHECPSPAPPDLKEVWLGPPKKLGKMDVFEVLVPLSYAENFNFSVDEGSNFTLESFPDIFTIQTCYCMGV
;
A
#
# COMPACT_ATOMS: atom_id res chain seq x y z
N MET A 1 54.45 44.45 -33.86
CA MET A 1 53.23 44.81 -33.11
C MET A 1 52.41 43.54 -32.92
N SER A 2 52.38 43.05 -31.68
CA SER A 2 51.62 41.89 -31.22
C SER A 2 50.12 42.19 -31.15
N THR A 3 49.29 41.17 -31.29
CA THR A 3 48.24 40.81 -30.31
C THR A 3 47.73 39.39 -30.62
N SER A 4 48.07 38.44 -29.75
CA SER A 4 47.39 37.15 -29.62
C SER A 4 46.34 37.29 -28.52
N VAL A 5 45.07 37.12 -28.87
CA VAL A 5 43.94 37.23 -27.93
C VAL A 5 43.70 35.84 -27.32
N ASN A 6 43.96 35.76 -26.01
CA ASN A 6 43.76 34.58 -25.17
C ASN A 6 42.27 34.22 -25.06
N ASN A 7 41.86 33.13 -25.69
CA ASN A 7 40.49 32.59 -25.65
C ASN A 7 40.38 31.39 -24.70
N ARG A 8 40.69 31.57 -23.41
CA ARG A 8 40.75 30.45 -22.42
C ARG A 8 39.84 30.59 -21.20
N HIS A 9 38.98 31.61 -21.10
CA HIS A 9 38.21 31.85 -19.86
C HIS A 9 36.74 31.41 -19.83
N SER A 10 36.16 30.91 -20.94
CA SER A 10 34.75 30.49 -20.96
C SER A 10 34.51 29.00 -20.69
N SER A 11 35.52 28.14 -20.84
CA SER A 11 35.36 26.68 -20.73
C SER A 11 35.33 26.16 -19.27
N CYS A 12 36.09 26.79 -18.38
CA CYS A 12 36.29 26.33 -16.99
C CYS A 12 35.09 26.59 -16.06
N SER A 13 34.29 27.63 -16.35
CA SER A 13 33.12 27.98 -15.52
C SER A 13 31.93 27.03 -15.77
N SER A 14 31.73 26.62 -17.03
CA SER A 14 30.67 25.68 -17.41
C SER A 14 30.91 24.27 -16.90
N SER A 15 32.17 23.79 -16.88
CA SER A 15 32.50 22.46 -16.34
C SER A 15 32.24 22.37 -14.83
N HIS A 16 32.53 23.45 -14.09
CA HIS A 16 32.32 23.50 -12.65
C HIS A 16 30.82 23.55 -12.26
N ILE A 17 29.99 24.23 -13.06
CA ILE A 17 28.53 24.25 -12.86
C ILE A 17 27.92 22.87 -13.13
N LEU A 18 28.37 22.18 -14.19
CA LEU A 18 27.90 20.83 -14.51
C LEU A 18 28.32 19.81 -13.45
N GLU A 19 29.54 19.91 -12.93
CA GLU A 19 30.02 19.06 -11.84
C GLU A 19 29.25 19.29 -10.54
N GLN A 20 28.95 20.54 -10.18
CA GLN A 20 28.09 20.84 -9.03
C GLN A 20 26.68 20.31 -9.22
N ALA A 21 26.08 20.50 -10.39
CA ALA A 21 24.75 19.98 -10.70
C ALA A 21 24.72 18.45 -10.61
N ALA A 22 25.75 17.77 -11.11
CA ALA A 22 25.88 16.32 -11.00
C ALA A 22 26.03 15.85 -9.54
N ASN A 23 26.84 16.54 -8.73
CA ASN A 23 27.03 16.21 -7.31
C ASN A 23 25.75 16.43 -6.49
N LEU A 24 25.05 17.54 -6.73
CA LEU A 24 23.73 17.81 -6.15
C LEU A 24 22.74 16.71 -6.53
N ASN A 25 22.64 16.38 -7.82
CA ASN A 25 21.73 15.34 -8.30
C ASN A 25 22.05 13.96 -7.69
N ALA A 26 23.34 13.64 -7.52
CA ALA A 26 23.77 12.39 -6.87
C ALA A 26 23.34 12.35 -5.39
N ARG A 27 23.58 13.42 -4.62
CA ARG A 27 23.14 13.51 -3.22
C ARG A 27 21.63 13.44 -3.06
N TYR A 28 20.88 14.11 -3.95
CA TYR A 28 19.43 14.04 -3.95
C TYR A 28 18.93 12.62 -4.29
N SER A 29 19.58 11.93 -5.23
CA SER A 29 19.21 10.56 -5.55
C SER A 29 19.43 9.62 -4.36
N GLU A 30 20.58 9.70 -3.70
CA GLU A 30 20.89 8.89 -2.51
C GLU A 30 19.90 9.15 -1.38
N ALA A 31 19.60 10.43 -1.09
CA ALA A 31 18.62 10.79 -0.06
C ALA A 31 17.22 10.23 -0.39
N ILE A 32 16.80 10.24 -1.66
CA ILE A 32 15.51 9.69 -2.07
C ILE A 32 15.47 8.18 -1.85
N ASP A 33 16.53 7.45 -2.20
CA ASP A 33 16.57 6.00 -2.00
C ASP A 33 16.47 5.63 -0.51
N ILE A 34 17.11 6.41 0.37
CA ILE A 34 16.96 6.28 1.83
C ILE A 34 15.51 6.50 2.25
N ILE A 35 14.85 7.57 1.76
CA ILE A 35 13.46 7.87 2.09
C ILE A 35 12.56 6.68 1.73
N TYR A 36 12.63 6.15 0.51
CA TYR A 36 11.76 5.06 0.09
C TYR A 36 12.03 3.74 0.81
N SER A 37 13.28 3.46 1.18
CA SER A 37 13.66 2.21 1.85
C SER A 37 13.38 2.19 3.35
N THR A 38 13.29 3.36 3.99
CA THR A 38 13.17 3.49 5.45
C THR A 38 11.82 4.05 5.92
N THR A 39 11.03 4.65 5.03
CA THR A 39 9.72 5.20 5.37
C THR A 39 8.68 4.08 5.47
N ASN A 40 7.83 4.17 6.49
CA ASN A 40 6.59 3.41 6.53
C ASN A 40 5.54 4.17 5.73
N PHE A 41 5.10 3.61 4.61
CA PHE A 41 4.13 4.26 3.74
C PHE A 41 2.72 3.96 4.22
N ASP A 42 2.05 4.99 4.71
CA ASP A 42 0.62 4.98 4.96
C ASP A 42 -0.11 5.58 3.75
N PHE A 43 -1.05 4.81 3.20
CA PHE A 43 -1.86 5.26 2.07
C PHE A 43 -3.30 5.44 2.52
N ASP A 44 -3.74 6.70 2.50
CA ASP A 44 -5.08 7.10 2.96
C ASP A 44 -6.23 6.41 2.20
N THR A 45 -5.98 5.99 0.96
CA THR A 45 -6.97 5.22 0.18
C THR A 45 -6.32 4.08 -0.58
N ARG A 46 -7.08 3.00 -0.78
CA ARG A 46 -6.72 1.91 -1.69
C ARG A 46 -6.40 2.36 -3.11
N GLN A 47 -7.07 3.41 -3.60
CA GLN A 47 -6.86 3.97 -4.93
C GLN A 47 -5.46 4.60 -5.02
N LEU A 48 -5.01 5.27 -3.97
CA LEU A 48 -3.68 5.85 -3.94
C LEU A 48 -2.60 4.78 -4.06
N LEU A 49 -2.72 3.64 -3.35
CA LEU A 49 -1.80 2.50 -3.53
C LEU A 49 -1.84 1.98 -4.97
N TYR A 50 -3.04 1.84 -5.53
CA TYR A 50 -3.19 1.34 -6.89
C TYR A 50 -2.52 2.24 -7.94
N ASP A 51 -2.63 3.55 -7.78
CA ASP A 51 -2.05 4.53 -8.70
C ASP A 51 -0.56 4.79 -8.44
N PHE A 52 -0.08 4.52 -7.21
CA PHE A 52 1.27 4.86 -6.78
C PHE A 52 2.38 4.35 -7.70
N PRO A 53 2.36 3.10 -8.21
CA PRO A 53 3.38 2.62 -9.15
C PRO A 53 3.53 3.47 -10.42
N SER A 54 2.49 4.22 -10.81
CA SER A 54 2.53 5.14 -11.95
C SER A 54 3.07 6.54 -11.60
N LEU A 55 3.04 6.90 -10.32
CA LEU A 55 3.45 8.21 -9.79
C LEU A 55 4.93 8.27 -9.40
N VAL A 56 5.56 7.10 -9.20
CA VAL A 56 6.97 7.00 -8.80
C VAL A 56 7.78 6.17 -9.78
N LEU A 57 9.09 6.41 -9.84
CA LEU A 57 9.97 5.59 -10.67
C LEU A 57 9.94 4.13 -10.19
N PRO A 58 9.92 3.13 -11.11
CA PRO A 58 9.85 1.71 -10.72
C PRO A 58 10.93 1.29 -9.72
N GLN A 59 12.15 1.81 -9.88
CA GLN A 59 13.26 1.55 -8.96
C GLN A 59 13.00 2.05 -7.54
N ARG A 60 12.26 3.15 -7.37
CA ARG A 60 11.90 3.72 -6.06
C ARG A 60 10.74 2.96 -5.44
N PHE A 61 9.75 2.60 -6.25
CA PHE A 61 8.66 1.72 -5.80
C PHE A 61 9.20 0.40 -5.26
N ALA A 62 10.20 -0.17 -5.95
CA ALA A 62 10.85 -1.41 -5.53
C ALA A 62 11.61 -1.28 -4.20
N LEU A 63 11.98 -0.08 -3.73
CA LEU A 63 12.67 0.13 -2.46
C LEU A 63 11.74 0.08 -1.24
N ILE A 64 10.43 0.25 -1.43
CA ILE A 64 9.47 0.28 -0.34
C ILE A 64 9.49 -1.04 0.42
N SER A 65 9.70 -0.94 1.73
CA SER A 65 9.86 -2.10 2.62
C SER A 65 8.79 -2.22 3.69
N ALA A 66 8.03 -1.15 3.94
CA ALA A 66 7.01 -1.07 4.96
C ALA A 66 5.76 -0.33 4.45
N ILE A 67 4.60 -0.96 4.59
CA ILE A 67 3.29 -0.40 4.28
C ILE A 67 2.33 -0.64 5.44
N GLU A 68 1.60 0.40 5.80
CA GLU A 68 0.40 0.32 6.65
C GLU A 68 -0.78 0.90 5.88
N MET A 69 -1.98 0.31 6.00
CA MET A 69 -3.14 0.81 5.26
C MET A 69 -4.48 0.37 5.81
N LEU A 70 -5.49 1.20 5.58
CA LEU A 70 -6.90 0.86 5.69
C LEU A 70 -7.51 0.69 4.29
N TRP A 71 -8.13 -0.46 4.03
CA TRP A 71 -8.84 -0.77 2.80
C TRP A 71 -10.33 -0.88 3.04
N GLU A 72 -11.10 0.03 2.47
CA GLU A 72 -12.56 -0.08 2.50
C GLU A 72 -13.06 -1.01 1.37
N PHE A 73 -13.59 -2.17 1.77
CA PHE A 73 -14.17 -3.18 0.88
C PHE A 73 -15.60 -3.51 1.34
N ILE A 74 -16.52 -2.58 1.08
CA ILE A 74 -17.94 -2.74 1.42
C ILE A 74 -18.55 -3.88 0.60
N GLY A 75 -19.08 -4.89 1.28
CA GLY A 75 -19.77 -6.01 0.64
C GLY A 75 -18.85 -7.09 0.05
N LEU A 76 -17.57 -7.14 0.42
CA LEU A 76 -16.64 -8.18 -0.06
C LEU A 76 -17.10 -9.59 0.35
N GLY A 77 -17.33 -10.44 -0.65
CA GLY A 77 -17.84 -11.80 -0.45
C GLY A 77 -19.32 -11.87 -0.09
N LEU A 78 -20.07 -10.75 -0.17
CA LEU A 78 -21.50 -10.70 0.11
C LEU A 78 -22.32 -10.73 -1.19
N SER A 79 -23.56 -11.22 -1.10
CA SER A 79 -24.50 -11.25 -2.24
C SER A 79 -25.29 -9.93 -2.34
N PRO A 80 -25.49 -9.36 -3.54
CA PRO A 80 -24.98 -9.83 -4.83
C PRO A 80 -23.46 -9.63 -4.92
N ILE A 81 -22.75 -10.67 -5.38
CA ILE A 81 -21.27 -10.66 -5.47
C ILE A 81 -20.84 -9.54 -6.40
N ASP A 82 -20.19 -8.51 -5.85
CA ASP A 82 -19.50 -7.51 -6.64
C ASP A 82 -18.16 -8.09 -7.15
N THR A 83 -18.23 -8.73 -8.32
CA THR A 83 -17.07 -9.34 -8.97
C THR A 83 -15.94 -8.34 -9.22
N LYS A 84 -16.23 -7.04 -9.37
CA LYS A 84 -15.20 -6.01 -9.54
C LYS A 84 -14.47 -5.75 -8.23
N GLN A 85 -15.18 -5.65 -7.11
CA GLN A 85 -14.52 -5.46 -5.80
C GLN A 85 -13.71 -6.69 -5.40
N THR A 86 -14.24 -7.89 -5.64
CA THR A 86 -13.49 -9.13 -5.39
C THR A 86 -12.23 -9.20 -6.25
N GLN A 87 -12.31 -8.85 -7.54
CA GLN A 87 -11.13 -8.83 -8.41
C GLN A 87 -10.11 -7.77 -7.95
N LEU A 88 -10.57 -6.56 -7.63
CA LEU A 88 -9.70 -5.49 -7.14
C LEU A 88 -9.00 -5.89 -5.83
N TYR A 89 -9.70 -6.55 -4.91
CA TYR A 89 -9.10 -7.09 -3.69
C TYR A 89 -7.96 -8.06 -4.02
N GLN A 90 -8.18 -9.00 -4.95
CA GLN A 90 -7.15 -9.94 -5.37
C GLN A 90 -5.97 -9.27 -6.08
N ASP A 91 -6.24 -8.27 -6.93
CA ASP A 91 -5.23 -7.52 -7.66
C ASP A 91 -4.34 -6.72 -6.69
N MET A 92 -4.92 -6.11 -5.65
CA MET A 92 -4.18 -5.39 -4.63
C MET A 92 -3.22 -6.31 -3.86
N TRP A 93 -3.67 -7.49 -3.44
CA TRP A 93 -2.77 -8.48 -2.84
C TRP A 93 -1.67 -8.95 -3.80
N SER A 94 -2.00 -9.11 -5.09
CA SER A 94 -1.03 -9.50 -6.11
C SER A 94 0.01 -8.41 -6.36
N MET A 95 -0.39 -7.14 -6.30
CA MET A 95 0.52 -5.99 -6.36
C MET A 95 1.50 -6.00 -5.19
N LEU A 96 1.01 -6.19 -3.96
CA LEU A 96 1.86 -6.29 -2.77
C LEU A 96 2.83 -7.47 -2.86
N ALA A 97 2.38 -8.63 -3.36
CA ALA A 97 3.23 -9.79 -3.57
C ALA A 97 4.34 -9.56 -4.61
N ALA A 98 4.16 -8.61 -5.53
CA ALA A 98 5.16 -8.25 -6.54
C ALA A 98 6.20 -7.24 -6.02
N MET A 99 6.05 -6.72 -4.79
CA MET A 99 6.99 -5.77 -4.20
C MET A 99 8.21 -6.50 -3.61
N PRO A 100 9.42 -6.36 -4.19
CA PRO A 100 10.55 -7.24 -3.87
C PRO A 100 11.14 -7.00 -2.48
N ASN A 101 11.00 -5.80 -1.93
CA ASN A 101 11.57 -5.43 -0.63
C ASN A 101 10.53 -5.31 0.49
N LEU A 102 9.24 -5.59 0.21
CA LEU A 102 8.18 -5.49 1.20
C LEU A 102 8.36 -6.55 2.28
N ARG A 103 8.61 -6.11 3.52
CA ARG A 103 8.87 -6.97 4.68
C ARG A 103 7.99 -6.64 5.88
N HIS A 104 7.42 -5.44 5.93
CA HIS A 104 6.47 -5.04 6.95
C HIS A 104 5.16 -4.66 6.28
N LEU A 105 4.09 -5.36 6.64
CA LEU A 105 2.77 -5.12 6.10
C LEU A 105 1.73 -5.18 7.21
N LYS A 106 0.98 -4.08 7.38
CA LYS A 106 -0.23 -4.07 8.21
C LYS A 106 -1.39 -3.56 7.40
N ILE A 107 -2.39 -4.41 7.16
CA ILE A 107 -3.56 -4.03 6.37
C ILE A 107 -4.81 -4.25 7.19
N ALA A 108 -5.56 -3.19 7.43
CA ALA A 108 -6.92 -3.27 7.96
C ALA A 108 -7.91 -3.29 6.80
N VAL A 109 -8.74 -4.32 6.70
CA VAL A 109 -9.80 -4.42 5.68
C VAL A 109 -11.11 -4.07 6.35
N ALA A 110 -11.68 -2.92 6.02
CA ALA A 110 -12.89 -2.38 6.62
C ALA A 110 -14.14 -2.75 5.82
N ALA A 111 -15.16 -3.17 6.56
CA ALA A 111 -16.50 -3.43 6.07
C ALA A 111 -17.54 -3.09 7.14
N HIS A 112 -18.80 -3.08 6.75
CA HIS A 112 -19.93 -3.11 7.68
C HIS A 112 -19.99 -4.44 8.42
N GLU A 113 -20.94 -4.57 9.36
CA GLU A 113 -21.18 -5.80 10.09
C GLU A 113 -21.42 -7.01 9.17
N CYS A 114 -20.79 -8.14 9.51
CA CYS A 114 -20.94 -9.40 8.83
C CYS A 114 -22.41 -9.87 8.90
N PRO A 115 -23.02 -10.27 7.77
CA PRO A 115 -24.39 -10.78 7.79
C PRO A 115 -24.50 -12.07 8.62
N SER A 116 -25.67 -12.28 9.20
CA SER A 116 -26.03 -13.51 9.91
C SER A 116 -27.21 -14.20 9.21
N PRO A 117 -27.04 -15.43 8.68
CA PRO A 117 -25.81 -16.22 8.69
C PRO A 117 -24.75 -15.71 7.70
N ALA A 118 -23.47 -15.90 8.04
CA ALA A 118 -22.36 -15.57 7.15
C ALA A 118 -22.31 -16.52 5.93
N PRO A 119 -21.92 -16.02 4.74
CA PRO A 119 -21.65 -16.88 3.59
C PRO A 119 -20.60 -17.95 3.91
N PRO A 120 -20.78 -19.19 3.42
CA PRO A 120 -19.92 -20.32 3.78
C PRO A 120 -18.47 -20.17 3.29
N ASP A 121 -18.23 -19.38 2.23
CA ASP A 121 -16.94 -19.11 1.62
C ASP A 121 -16.31 -17.79 2.09
N LEU A 122 -16.97 -17.04 2.98
CA LEU A 122 -16.55 -15.70 3.39
C LEU A 122 -15.12 -15.67 3.94
N LYS A 123 -14.77 -16.65 4.78
CA LYS A 123 -13.43 -16.76 5.36
C LYS A 123 -12.35 -16.89 4.28
N GLU A 124 -12.58 -17.71 3.26
CA GLU A 124 -11.60 -17.93 2.20
C GLU A 124 -11.52 -16.74 1.24
N VAL A 125 -12.64 -16.06 0.98
CA VAL A 125 -12.65 -14.81 0.20
C VAL A 125 -11.77 -13.74 0.86
N TRP A 126 -11.85 -13.61 2.18
CA TRP A 126 -11.10 -12.61 2.94
C TRP A 126 -9.64 -13.02 3.20
N LEU A 127 -9.42 -14.25 3.65
CA LEU A 127 -8.12 -14.71 4.15
C LEU A 127 -7.30 -15.50 3.11
N GLY A 128 -7.89 -15.93 1.99
CA GLY A 128 -7.18 -16.66 0.93
C GLY A 128 -6.11 -15.81 0.23
N PRO A 129 -6.43 -14.60 -0.25
CA PRO A 129 -5.45 -13.72 -0.90
C PRO A 129 -4.20 -13.38 -0.08
N PRO A 130 -4.28 -12.96 1.21
CA PRO A 130 -3.08 -12.65 1.99
C PRO A 130 -2.13 -13.85 2.19
N LYS A 131 -2.65 -15.09 2.22
CA LYS A 131 -1.81 -16.32 2.32
C LYS A 131 -0.84 -16.50 1.15
N LYS A 132 -1.08 -15.83 0.02
CA LYS A 132 -0.22 -15.91 -1.17
C LYS A 132 1.05 -15.08 -1.05
N LEU A 133 1.12 -14.19 -0.06
CA LEU A 133 2.30 -13.35 0.14
C LEU A 133 3.44 -14.20 0.71
N GLY A 134 4.67 -13.77 0.45
CA GLY A 134 5.86 -14.44 0.95
C GLY A 134 6.04 -14.29 2.46
N LYS A 135 7.18 -14.78 2.96
CA LYS A 135 7.57 -14.53 4.36
C LYS A 135 7.87 -13.04 4.55
N MET A 136 7.33 -12.47 5.61
CA MET A 136 7.53 -11.09 6.03
C MET A 136 8.10 -11.04 7.45
N ASP A 137 8.73 -9.93 7.82
CA ASP A 137 9.19 -9.68 9.18
C ASP A 137 8.01 -9.31 10.09
N VAL A 138 7.06 -8.52 9.56
CA VAL A 138 5.76 -8.23 10.18
C VAL A 138 4.67 -8.37 9.12
N PHE A 139 3.66 -9.18 9.40
CA PHE A 139 2.47 -9.30 8.57
C PHE A 139 1.22 -9.43 9.43
N GLU A 140 0.45 -8.35 9.46
CA GLU A 140 -0.79 -8.24 10.24
C GLU A 140 -1.95 -7.93 9.28
N VAL A 141 -3.02 -8.72 9.40
CA VAL A 141 -4.28 -8.47 8.70
C VAL A 141 -5.33 -8.21 9.76
N LEU A 142 -5.91 -7.02 9.76
CA LEU A 142 -7.00 -6.64 10.65
C LEU A 142 -8.31 -6.76 9.88
N VAL A 143 -9.30 -7.44 10.47
CA VAL A 143 -10.65 -7.54 9.92
C VAL A 143 -11.69 -6.99 10.91
N PRO A 144 -12.91 -6.66 10.48
CA PRO A 144 -13.93 -6.17 11.40
C PRO A 144 -14.27 -7.23 12.45
N LEU A 145 -14.66 -6.82 13.66
CA LEU A 145 -14.92 -7.71 14.78
C LEU A 145 -15.95 -8.79 14.43
N SER A 146 -17.05 -8.41 13.78
CA SER A 146 -18.09 -9.35 13.37
C SER A 146 -17.57 -10.43 12.39
N TYR A 147 -16.60 -10.10 11.55
CA TYR A 147 -15.94 -11.05 10.64
C TYR A 147 -14.97 -11.95 11.41
N ALA A 148 -14.16 -11.37 12.32
CA ALA A 148 -13.24 -12.14 13.16
C ALA A 148 -13.97 -13.20 13.99
N GLU A 149 -15.14 -12.85 14.57
CA GLU A 149 -16.00 -13.79 15.29
C GLU A 149 -16.49 -14.92 14.38
N ASN A 150 -16.97 -14.61 13.17
CA ASN A 150 -17.37 -15.64 12.18
C ASN A 150 -16.20 -16.50 11.71
N PHE A 151 -14.97 -15.97 11.73
CA PHE A 151 -13.75 -16.71 11.43
C PHE A 151 -13.19 -17.46 12.64
N ASN A 152 -13.85 -17.37 13.81
CA ASN A 152 -13.37 -17.86 15.09
C ASN A 152 -11.96 -17.37 15.46
N PHE A 153 -11.59 -16.16 15.03
CA PHE A 153 -10.24 -15.58 15.18
C PHE A 153 -9.12 -16.52 14.70
N SER A 154 -9.45 -17.41 13.76
CA SER A 154 -8.56 -18.49 13.35
C SER A 154 -8.08 -18.26 11.92
N VAL A 155 -6.77 -18.38 11.75
CA VAL A 155 -6.13 -18.63 10.45
C VAL A 155 -5.78 -20.10 10.35
N ASP A 156 -5.63 -20.63 9.14
CA ASP A 156 -5.24 -22.02 8.94
C ASP A 156 -3.81 -22.24 9.47
N GLU A 157 -3.53 -23.42 10.03
CA GLU A 157 -2.18 -23.79 10.48
C GLU A 157 -1.17 -23.59 9.34
N GLY A 158 -0.12 -22.80 9.59
CA GLY A 158 0.90 -22.46 8.59
C GLY A 158 0.66 -21.14 7.83
N SER A 159 -0.37 -20.37 8.18
CA SER A 159 -0.53 -19.00 7.68
C SER A 159 0.65 -18.13 8.10
N ASN A 160 1.07 -17.23 7.21
CA ASN A 160 2.25 -16.37 7.35
C ASN A 160 1.94 -15.00 7.99
N PHE A 161 0.70 -14.76 8.43
CA PHE A 161 0.26 -13.51 9.01
C PHE A 161 -0.50 -13.71 10.32
N THR A 162 -0.53 -12.65 11.13
CA THR A 162 -1.36 -12.56 12.33
C THR A 162 -2.71 -11.95 11.96
N LEU A 163 -3.80 -12.57 12.41
CA LEU A 163 -5.14 -12.04 12.24
C LEU A 163 -5.55 -11.29 13.49
N GLU A 164 -5.86 -10.01 13.34
CA GLU A 164 -6.32 -9.13 14.39
C GLU A 164 -7.71 -8.58 14.04
N SER A 165 -8.33 -7.89 15.00
CA SER A 165 -9.67 -7.33 14.79
C SER A 165 -9.75 -5.85 15.14
N PHE A 166 -10.70 -5.15 14.51
CA PHE A 166 -11.04 -3.76 14.82
C PHE A 166 -12.56 -3.52 14.67
N PRO A 167 -13.09 -2.40 15.19
CA PRO A 167 -14.53 -2.13 15.11
C PRO A 167 -15.06 -2.09 13.67
N ASP A 168 -16.24 -2.65 13.45
CA ASP A 168 -16.96 -2.56 12.18
C ASP A 168 -17.25 -1.12 11.77
N ILE A 169 -17.39 -0.88 10.45
CA ILE A 169 -17.89 0.41 9.96
C ILE A 169 -19.36 0.54 10.33
N PHE A 170 -19.67 1.38 11.31
CA PHE A 170 -21.05 1.77 11.60
C PHE A 170 -21.51 2.82 10.58
N THR A 171 -22.59 2.52 9.85
CA THR A 171 -23.36 3.59 9.23
C THR A 171 -24.08 4.34 10.34
N ILE A 172 -23.66 5.56 10.66
CA ILE A 172 -24.56 6.49 11.36
C ILE A 172 -25.68 6.76 10.36
N GLN A 173 -26.79 6.01 10.47
CA GLN A 173 -28.06 6.49 9.94
C GLN A 173 -28.34 7.79 10.69
N THR A 174 -27.95 8.91 10.09
CA THR A 174 -28.53 10.20 10.43
C THR A 174 -29.99 10.10 10.00
N CYS A 175 -30.82 9.54 10.87
CA CYS A 175 -32.26 9.77 10.85
C CYS A 175 -32.45 11.27 11.07
N TYR A 176 -32.39 12.03 9.98
CA TYR A 176 -33.01 13.33 9.92
C TYR A 176 -34.50 13.07 10.14
N CYS A 177 -34.94 13.20 11.39
CA CYS A 177 -36.32 13.50 11.69
C CYS A 177 -36.62 14.84 11.01
N MET A 178 -37.04 14.82 9.74
CA MET A 178 -37.80 15.92 9.19
C MET A 178 -39.14 15.91 9.92
N GLY A 179 -39.20 16.69 11.00
CA GLY A 179 -40.46 17.09 11.59
C GLY A 179 -41.24 17.87 10.54
N VAL A 180 -42.39 17.34 10.18
CA VAL A 180 -43.48 18.09 9.54
C VAL A 180 -44.65 18.09 10.52
#